data_AF-A0AA91HHV3-F1
#
_entry.id   AF-A0AA91HHV3-F1
#
_cell.length_a   1.000
_cell.length_b   1.000
_cell.length_c   1.000
_cell.angle_alpha   90.00
_cell.angle_beta   90.00
_cell.angle_gamma   90.00
#
_symmetry.space_group_name_H-M   'P 1'
#
loop_
_entity.id
_entity.type
_entity.pdbx_description
1 polymer ?
#
loop_
_entity_poly.entity_id
_entity_poly.type
_entity_poly.pdbx_seq_one_letter_code
_entity_poly.pdbx_strand_id
1 'polypeptide(L)'
;MLKQHRLKLKNSPVDSKINHNVFSASKVIKKPLLFLSKTLNELSKLWSYGTGLILILVICLFIGVFGSLSNNNNINTENSPLSAEVLAYEGIITQYAIQYGIEEYVPIIEAIMMQESGGKGNDPMQAAECGFNTKYPHVPNGIEDPVYSIEVGIQNFANCLATAKVLNINDNNNLYLALQGYNYGKAYITWAYDLFGCYSKANAKVYSDNKKSELKIKVFGDPEYVEHVLRYYHFGNSNIIEIAKKNWK
;
A
#
# COMPACT_ATOMS: atom_id res chain seq x y z
N MET A 1 93.10 -5.80 15.32
CA MET A 1 93.39 -5.96 16.77
C MET A 1 92.08 -6.45 17.39
N LEU A 2 91.91 -7.66 17.93
CA LEU A 2 92.81 -8.56 18.67
C LEU A 2 92.73 -10.01 18.15
N LYS A 3 93.88 -10.70 18.26
CA LYS A 3 94.15 -12.07 17.83
C LYS A 3 93.62 -13.11 18.83
N GLN A 4 93.03 -14.18 18.27
CA GLN A 4 93.27 -15.63 18.52
C GLN A 4 93.51 -16.15 19.94
N HIS A 5 92.82 -17.25 20.29
CA HIS A 5 93.45 -18.40 20.96
C HIS A 5 92.69 -19.75 20.75
N ARG A 6 93.39 -20.68 20.06
CA ARG A 6 93.54 -22.17 20.18
C ARG A 6 92.28 -23.06 20.38
N LEU A 7 91.95 -23.99 19.45
CA LEU A 7 92.43 -25.42 19.31
C LEU A 7 92.33 -26.21 20.64
N LYS A 8 91.73 -27.41 20.79
CA LYS A 8 91.57 -28.61 19.94
C LYS A 8 90.78 -29.68 20.75
N LEU A 9 90.28 -30.73 20.07
CA LEU A 9 89.87 -32.11 20.49
C LEU A 9 88.50 -32.42 19.84
N LYS A 10 88.32 -33.08 18.68
CA LYS A 10 88.79 -34.34 18.04
C LYS A 10 88.22 -35.64 18.66
N ASN A 11 87.19 -36.20 17.96
CA ASN A 11 86.78 -37.62 17.72
C ASN A 11 86.30 -38.49 18.91
N SER A 12 84.99 -38.83 19.06
CA SER A 12 84.20 -40.00 18.52
C SER A 12 84.45 -41.37 19.23
N PRO A 13 83.54 -42.39 19.19
CA PRO A 13 82.06 -42.49 19.13
C PRO A 13 81.46 -43.65 20.02
N VAL A 14 80.16 -44.00 19.84
CA VAL A 14 79.44 -45.31 20.07
C VAL A 14 78.21 -45.29 21.04
N ASP A 15 77.03 -45.55 20.44
CA ASP A 15 75.77 -46.25 20.84
C ASP A 15 75.44 -46.55 22.33
N SER A 16 74.18 -46.61 22.83
CA SER A 16 72.91 -47.11 22.28
C SER A 16 71.72 -46.72 23.19
N LYS A 17 70.51 -46.69 22.59
CA LYS A 17 69.15 -46.92 23.15
C LYS A 17 68.90 -46.72 24.67
N ILE A 18 67.92 -45.88 25.01
CA ILE A 18 66.65 -46.27 25.69
C ILE A 18 65.61 -45.17 25.42
N ASN A 19 64.40 -45.62 25.11
CA ASN A 19 63.25 -44.85 24.65
C ASN A 19 62.15 -44.88 25.75
N HIS A 20 61.15 -43.99 25.60
CA HIS A 20 59.84 -43.96 26.27
C HIS A 20 59.73 -43.28 27.65
N ASN A 21 59.09 -42.11 27.75
CA ASN A 21 57.62 -42.01 27.68
C ASN A 21 57.09 -40.57 27.67
N VAL A 22 56.21 -40.37 26.69
CA VAL A 22 55.31 -39.26 26.42
C VAL A 22 54.33 -39.03 27.58
N PHE A 23 54.08 -37.76 27.96
CA PHE A 23 52.78 -37.36 28.52
C PHE A 23 52.12 -36.35 27.57
N SER A 24 51.33 -36.88 26.64
CA SER A 24 50.53 -36.10 25.68
C SER A 24 49.14 -35.91 26.25
N ALA A 25 48.95 -34.87 27.07
CA ALA A 25 47.66 -34.52 27.65
C ALA A 25 46.77 -33.64 26.74
N SER A 26 47.07 -33.53 25.44
CA SER A 26 46.36 -32.63 24.51
C SER A 26 45.29 -33.30 23.64
N LYS A 27 45.14 -34.64 23.71
CA LYS A 27 44.20 -35.40 22.86
C LYS A 27 42.88 -35.80 23.52
N VAL A 28 42.79 -35.81 24.86
CA VAL A 28 41.59 -36.29 25.58
C VAL A 28 40.56 -35.18 25.84
N ILE A 29 41.00 -33.92 25.97
CA ILE A 29 40.10 -32.77 26.24
C ILE A 29 39.36 -32.28 24.99
N LYS A 30 39.87 -32.56 23.79
CA LYS A 30 39.27 -32.06 22.54
C LYS A 30 37.94 -32.72 22.17
N LYS A 31 37.72 -33.98 22.54
CA LYS A 31 36.51 -34.73 22.18
C LYS A 31 35.22 -34.19 22.84
N PRO A 32 35.17 -33.92 24.16
CA PRO A 32 33.97 -33.34 24.79
C PRO A 32 33.69 -31.91 24.31
N LEU A 33 34.72 -31.09 24.05
CA LEU A 33 34.57 -29.72 23.55
C LEU A 33 34.00 -29.68 22.11
N LEU A 34 34.42 -30.63 21.27
CA LEU A 34 33.92 -30.76 19.90
C LEU A 34 32.48 -31.30 19.86
N PHE A 35 32.12 -32.14 20.82
CA PHE A 35 30.74 -32.62 20.99
C PHE A 35 29.82 -31.49 21.47
N LEU A 36 30.28 -30.67 22.43
CA LEU A 36 29.55 -29.52 22.95
C LEU A 36 29.35 -28.43 21.89
N SER A 37 30.40 -28.10 21.12
CA SER A 37 30.27 -27.12 20.02
C SER A 37 29.36 -27.60 18.89
N LYS A 38 29.34 -28.91 18.59
CA LYS A 38 28.36 -29.47 17.65
C LYS A 38 26.92 -29.42 18.18
N THR A 39 26.70 -29.74 19.46
CA THR A 39 25.36 -29.67 20.07
C THR A 39 24.86 -28.23 20.20
N LEU A 40 25.73 -27.27 20.53
CA LEU A 40 25.37 -25.85 20.58
C LEU A 40 25.07 -25.27 19.18
N ASN A 41 25.78 -25.70 18.14
CA ASN A 41 25.47 -25.31 16.76
C ASN A 41 24.11 -25.86 16.30
N GLU A 42 23.78 -27.12 16.59
CA GLU A 42 22.46 -27.68 16.27
C GLU A 42 21.33 -27.00 17.08
N LEU A 43 21.59 -26.61 18.33
CA LEU A 43 20.63 -25.85 19.15
C LEU A 43 20.43 -24.42 18.63
N SER A 44 21.49 -23.75 18.16
CA SER A 44 21.39 -22.43 17.54
C SER A 44 20.59 -22.46 16.22
N LYS A 45 20.68 -23.55 15.45
CA LYS A 45 19.84 -23.79 14.29
C LYS A 45 18.38 -24.03 14.71
N LEU A 46 18.13 -24.82 15.76
CA LEU A 46 16.78 -25.03 16.30
C LEU A 46 16.15 -23.73 16.81
N TRP A 47 16.92 -22.85 17.46
CA TRP A 47 16.48 -21.50 17.83
C TRP A 47 16.25 -20.61 16.60
N SER A 48 17.08 -20.70 15.56
CA SER A 48 16.89 -19.98 14.30
C SER A 48 15.63 -20.44 13.55
N TYR A 49 15.36 -21.75 13.50
CA TYR A 49 14.12 -22.29 12.93
C TYR A 49 12.90 -21.95 13.80
N GLY A 50 13.05 -21.96 15.13
CA GLY A 50 12.01 -21.60 16.08
C GLY A 50 11.62 -20.12 16.00
N THR A 51 12.61 -19.22 15.97
CA THR A 51 12.37 -17.78 15.79
C THR A 51 11.84 -17.47 14.40
N GLY A 52 12.33 -18.14 13.36
CA GLY A 52 11.79 -18.05 12.00
C GLY A 52 10.32 -18.47 11.93
N LEU A 53 9.94 -19.59 12.54
CA LEU A 53 8.55 -20.06 12.60
C LEU A 53 7.65 -19.10 13.38
N ILE A 54 8.12 -18.56 14.50
CA ILE A 54 7.39 -17.57 15.29
C ILE A 54 7.20 -16.27 14.49
N LEU A 55 8.22 -15.80 13.79
CA LEU A 55 8.14 -14.62 12.93
C LEU A 55 7.13 -14.83 11.79
N ILE A 56 7.19 -15.99 11.13
CA ILE A 56 6.22 -16.36 10.08
C ILE A 56 4.81 -16.42 10.64
N LEU A 57 4.61 -17.04 11.82
CA LEU A 57 3.32 -17.08 12.49
C LEU A 57 2.77 -15.70 12.82
N VAL A 58 3.63 -14.79 13.31
CA VAL A 58 3.25 -13.41 13.60
C VAL A 58 2.86 -12.69 12.31
N ILE A 59 3.62 -12.85 11.22
CA ILE A 59 3.30 -12.28 9.90
C ILE A 59 1.98 -12.87 9.36
N CYS A 60 1.79 -14.18 9.44
CA CYS A 60 0.54 -14.84 9.02
C CYS A 60 -0.66 -14.41 9.88
N LEU A 61 -0.47 -14.17 11.17
CA LEU A 61 -1.49 -13.62 12.06
C LEU A 61 -1.81 -12.18 11.68
N PHE A 62 -0.82 -11.34 11.37
CA PHE A 62 -1.08 -9.99 10.86
C PHE A 62 -1.83 -10.03 9.53
N ILE A 63 -1.39 -10.84 8.56
CA ILE A 63 -2.07 -11.01 7.27
C ILE A 63 -3.50 -11.55 7.48
N GLY A 64 -3.68 -12.53 8.35
CA GLY A 64 -5.00 -13.12 8.65
C GLY A 64 -5.95 -12.15 9.36
N VAL A 65 -5.45 -11.35 10.29
CA VAL A 65 -6.23 -10.32 11.00
C VAL A 65 -6.59 -9.18 10.05
N PHE A 66 -5.64 -8.66 9.26
CA PHE A 66 -5.94 -7.61 8.28
C PHE A 66 -6.81 -8.10 7.12
N GLY A 67 -6.62 -9.35 6.66
CA GLY A 67 -7.49 -9.98 5.66
C GLY A 67 -8.92 -10.17 6.16
N SER A 68 -9.08 -10.60 7.41
CA SER A 68 -10.40 -10.70 8.06
C SER A 68 -11.06 -9.33 8.26
N LEU A 69 -10.28 -8.30 8.60
CA LEU A 69 -10.78 -6.93 8.78
C LEU A 69 -11.16 -6.26 7.45
N SER A 70 -10.48 -6.61 6.35
CA SER A 70 -10.84 -6.19 4.99
C SER A 70 -12.21 -6.73 4.58
N ASN A 71 -12.58 -7.93 5.06
CA ASN A 71 -13.85 -8.57 4.75
C ASN A 71 -15.08 -7.91 5.42
N ASN A 72 -14.88 -6.92 6.29
CA ASN A 72 -15.93 -6.13 6.94
C ASN A 72 -16.20 -4.78 6.24
N ASN A 73 -15.94 -4.70 4.93
CA ASN A 73 -16.34 -3.55 4.09
C ASN A 73 -17.85 -3.55 3.79
N ASN A 74 -18.70 -3.80 4.80
CA ASN A 74 -20.14 -3.61 4.68
C ASN A 74 -20.40 -2.10 4.63
N ILE A 75 -20.47 -1.55 3.41
CA ILE A 75 -20.87 -0.16 3.20
C ILE A 75 -22.39 -0.14 3.25
N ASN A 76 -22.92 0.46 4.31
CA ASN A 76 -24.35 0.72 4.39
C ASN A 76 -24.65 1.90 3.49
N THR A 77 -25.12 1.61 2.28
CA THR A 77 -25.57 2.64 1.35
C THR A 77 -26.89 3.22 1.88
N GLU A 78 -26.80 4.30 2.66
CA GLU A 78 -27.97 5.16 2.88
C GLU A 78 -28.33 5.78 1.53
N ASN A 79 -29.60 5.79 1.14
CA ASN A 79 -30.02 6.32 -0.16
C ASN A 79 -30.32 7.82 -0.06
N SER A 80 -29.27 8.65 0.02
CA SER A 80 -29.41 10.10 0.13
C SER A 80 -29.53 10.74 -1.25
N PRO A 81 -30.51 11.64 -1.49
CA PRO A 81 -30.71 12.23 -2.80
C PRO A 81 -29.56 13.16 -3.21
N LEU A 82 -29.33 13.28 -4.52
CA LEU A 82 -28.44 14.29 -5.10
C LEU A 82 -29.07 15.68 -5.02
N SER A 83 -28.22 16.72 -4.93
CA SER A 83 -28.67 18.11 -4.98
C SER A 83 -29.13 18.51 -6.39
N ALA A 84 -29.95 19.56 -6.47
CA ALA A 84 -30.36 20.11 -7.76
C ALA A 84 -29.15 20.65 -8.56
N GLU A 85 -28.14 21.15 -7.87
CA GLU A 85 -26.89 21.64 -8.45
C GLU A 85 -26.08 20.53 -9.11
N VAL A 86 -25.98 19.34 -8.49
CA VAL A 86 -25.33 18.18 -9.12
C VAL A 86 -26.11 17.73 -10.34
N LEU A 87 -27.43 17.60 -10.22
CA LEU A 87 -28.30 17.18 -11.34
C LEU A 87 -28.23 18.16 -12.52
N ALA A 88 -28.02 19.45 -12.28
CA ALA A 88 -27.83 20.44 -13.34
C ALA A 88 -26.57 20.19 -14.18
N TYR A 89 -25.57 19.48 -13.64
CA TYR A 89 -24.35 19.12 -14.35
C TYR A 89 -24.40 17.76 -15.06
N GLU A 90 -25.47 16.97 -14.93
CA GLU A 90 -25.59 15.61 -15.50
C GLU A 90 -25.16 15.55 -16.98
N GLY A 91 -25.60 16.53 -17.79
CA GLY A 91 -25.23 16.60 -19.21
C GLY A 91 -23.73 16.80 -19.45
N ILE A 92 -23.08 17.68 -18.68
CA ILE A 92 -21.64 17.97 -18.78
C ILE A 92 -20.82 16.81 -18.22
N ILE A 93 -21.27 16.22 -17.11
CA ILE A 93 -20.67 15.01 -16.52
C ILE A 93 -20.70 13.88 -17.55
N THR A 94 -21.85 13.63 -18.17
CA THR A 94 -22.01 12.59 -19.19
C THR A 94 -21.09 12.83 -20.38
N GLN A 95 -21.01 14.06 -20.87
CA GLN A 95 -20.12 14.41 -21.99
C GLN A 95 -18.66 14.04 -21.70
N TYR A 96 -18.12 14.46 -20.56
CA TYR A 96 -16.73 14.17 -20.22
C TYR A 96 -16.52 12.71 -19.81
N ALA A 97 -17.50 12.07 -19.18
CA ALA A 97 -17.43 10.64 -18.87
C ALA A 97 -17.30 9.81 -20.17
N ILE A 98 -18.04 10.17 -21.23
CA ILE A 98 -17.88 9.57 -22.56
C ILE A 98 -16.49 9.87 -23.12
N GLN A 99 -16.03 11.12 -23.04
CA GLN A 99 -14.70 11.53 -23.54
C GLN A 99 -13.56 10.71 -22.91
N TYR A 100 -13.65 10.38 -21.62
CA TYR A 100 -12.64 9.58 -20.91
C TYR A 100 -12.96 8.08 -20.85
N GLY A 101 -14.02 7.62 -21.54
CA GLY A 101 -14.35 6.20 -21.66
C GLY A 101 -14.93 5.56 -20.39
N ILE A 102 -15.56 6.36 -19.52
CA ILE A 102 -16.12 5.94 -18.24
C ILE A 102 -17.62 6.29 -18.10
N GLU A 103 -18.36 6.26 -19.21
CA GLU A 103 -19.81 6.57 -19.26
C GLU A 103 -20.63 5.74 -18.25
N GLU A 104 -20.28 4.46 -18.02
CA GLU A 104 -21.00 3.61 -17.05
C GLU A 104 -20.92 4.16 -15.62
N TYR A 105 -19.92 5.01 -15.32
CA TYR A 105 -19.65 5.56 -13.98
C TYR A 105 -20.30 6.93 -13.74
N VAL A 106 -21.12 7.46 -14.65
CA VAL A 106 -21.81 8.76 -14.47
C VAL A 106 -22.50 8.87 -13.09
N PRO A 107 -23.29 7.89 -12.61
CA PRO A 107 -23.92 8.02 -11.30
C PRO A 107 -22.93 8.03 -10.12
N ILE A 108 -21.74 7.43 -10.29
CA ILE A 108 -20.66 7.49 -9.29
C ILE A 108 -19.98 8.85 -9.34
N ILE A 109 -19.78 9.43 -10.53
CA ILE A 109 -19.21 10.77 -10.69
C ILE A 109 -20.13 11.83 -10.05
N GLU A 110 -21.44 11.71 -10.24
CA GLU A 110 -22.42 12.58 -9.56
C GLU A 110 -22.33 12.44 -8.04
N ALA A 111 -22.17 11.22 -7.54
CA ALA A 111 -21.99 10.97 -6.10
C ALA A 111 -20.67 11.55 -5.57
N ILE A 112 -19.58 11.49 -6.34
CA ILE A 112 -18.31 12.16 -6.03
C ILE A 112 -18.54 13.67 -5.94
N MET A 113 -19.15 14.28 -6.96
CA MET A 113 -19.45 15.73 -6.95
C MET A 113 -20.32 16.13 -5.76
N MET A 114 -21.30 15.30 -5.42
CA MET A 114 -22.17 15.51 -4.27
C MET A 114 -21.37 15.53 -2.96
N GLN A 115 -20.42 14.60 -2.81
CA GLN A 115 -19.55 14.54 -1.64
C GLN A 115 -18.53 15.69 -1.59
N GLU A 116 -17.95 16.09 -2.72
CA GLU A 116 -16.92 17.13 -2.78
C GLU A 116 -17.48 18.53 -2.50
N SER A 117 -18.64 18.86 -3.06
CA SER A 117 -19.19 20.23 -2.97
C SER A 117 -20.71 20.30 -2.94
N GLY A 118 -21.40 19.19 -3.16
CA GLY A 118 -22.84 19.22 -3.45
C GLY A 118 -23.16 19.90 -4.78
N GLY A 119 -22.22 19.95 -5.72
CA GLY A 119 -22.34 20.65 -7.01
C GLY A 119 -22.18 22.17 -6.92
N LYS A 120 -21.62 22.69 -5.81
CA LYS A 120 -21.58 24.13 -5.51
C LYS A 120 -20.21 24.74 -5.78
N GLY A 121 -20.20 26.05 -5.99
CA GLY A 121 -18.99 26.83 -6.20
C GLY A 121 -18.39 26.65 -7.60
N ASN A 122 -17.17 27.13 -7.76
CA ASN A 122 -16.47 27.13 -9.05
C ASN A 122 -15.58 25.90 -9.27
N ASP A 123 -15.33 25.13 -8.21
CA ASP A 123 -14.60 23.88 -8.25
C ASP A 123 -15.48 22.72 -7.71
N PRO A 124 -16.60 22.39 -8.38
CA PRO A 124 -17.57 21.43 -7.88
C PRO A 124 -17.01 20.01 -7.68
N MET A 125 -15.95 19.64 -8.39
CA MET A 125 -15.25 18.36 -8.23
C MET A 125 -14.06 18.44 -7.26
N GLN A 126 -13.79 19.61 -6.66
CA GLN A 126 -12.59 19.90 -5.85
C GLN A 126 -11.30 19.40 -6.52
N ALA A 127 -11.18 19.67 -7.82
CA ALA A 127 -10.15 19.12 -8.67
C ALA A 127 -8.88 20.00 -8.73
N ALA A 128 -8.88 21.19 -8.09
CA ALA A 128 -7.77 22.13 -8.18
C ALA A 128 -6.42 21.55 -7.72
N GLU A 129 -6.41 20.72 -6.69
CA GLU A 129 -5.19 20.13 -6.11
C GLU A 129 -4.70 18.90 -6.89
N CYS A 130 -5.48 18.37 -7.83
CA CYS A 130 -5.08 17.19 -8.59
C CYS A 130 -4.06 17.53 -9.69
N GLY A 131 -3.25 16.54 -10.09
CA GLY A 131 -2.16 16.72 -11.04
C GLY A 131 -2.58 16.97 -12.50
N PHE A 132 -3.87 16.85 -12.82
CA PHE A 132 -4.41 17.14 -14.16
C PHE A 132 -4.84 18.61 -14.33
N ASN A 133 -4.98 19.35 -13.22
CA ASN A 133 -5.15 20.79 -13.29
C ASN A 133 -3.86 21.43 -13.83
N THR A 134 -3.98 22.10 -14.98
CA THR A 134 -2.88 22.77 -15.67
C THR A 134 -3.15 24.25 -15.91
N LYS A 135 -4.36 24.72 -15.58
CA LYS A 135 -4.81 26.09 -15.85
C LYS A 135 -4.84 26.98 -14.61
N TYR A 136 -5.14 26.40 -13.45
CA TYR A 136 -5.39 27.15 -12.21
C TYR A 136 -4.39 26.77 -11.10
N PRO A 137 -4.22 27.58 -10.05
CA PRO A 137 -3.35 27.26 -8.93
C PRO A 137 -3.78 25.97 -8.19
N HIS A 138 -2.81 25.19 -7.72
CA HIS A 138 -3.04 23.99 -6.91
C HIS A 138 -3.27 24.37 -5.44
N VAL A 139 -4.40 25.01 -5.17
CA VAL A 139 -4.87 25.34 -3.83
C VAL A 139 -6.35 24.99 -3.70
N PRO A 140 -6.89 24.76 -2.49
CA PRO A 140 -8.30 24.48 -2.30
C PRO A 140 -9.18 25.55 -2.97
N ASN A 141 -10.17 25.12 -3.76
CA ASN A 141 -11.04 25.99 -4.57
C ASN A 141 -10.30 26.90 -5.58
N GLY A 142 -9.12 26.49 -6.05
CA GLY A 142 -8.30 27.27 -6.98
C GLY A 142 -8.86 27.38 -8.40
N ILE A 143 -9.76 26.47 -8.80
CA ILE A 143 -10.41 26.50 -10.13
C ILE A 143 -11.59 27.48 -10.11
N GLU A 144 -11.62 28.40 -11.07
CA GLU A 144 -12.69 29.40 -11.22
C GLU A 144 -13.74 29.02 -12.29
N ASP A 145 -13.48 27.96 -13.06
CA ASP A 145 -14.36 27.46 -14.12
C ASP A 145 -14.95 26.09 -13.73
N PRO A 146 -16.26 26.02 -13.40
CA PRO A 146 -16.93 24.78 -13.04
C PRO A 146 -16.83 23.69 -14.12
N VAL A 147 -16.89 24.06 -15.40
CA VAL A 147 -16.84 23.08 -16.50
C VAL A 147 -15.44 22.45 -16.56
N TYR A 148 -14.41 23.27 -16.36
CA TYR A 148 -13.04 22.77 -16.27
C TYR A 148 -12.80 21.90 -15.02
N SER A 149 -13.37 22.27 -13.87
CA SER A 149 -13.35 21.41 -12.67
C SER A 149 -13.96 20.03 -12.95
N ILE A 150 -15.09 20.00 -13.66
CA ILE A 150 -15.77 18.76 -14.06
C ILE A 150 -14.88 17.91 -14.99
N GLU A 151 -14.32 18.51 -16.03
CA GLU A 151 -13.41 17.83 -16.96
C GLU A 151 -12.22 17.21 -16.21
N VAL A 152 -11.52 18.02 -15.40
CA VAL A 152 -10.32 17.60 -14.68
C VAL A 152 -10.65 16.56 -13.62
N GLY A 153 -11.74 16.72 -12.89
CA GLY A 153 -12.22 15.75 -11.91
C GLY A 153 -12.52 14.40 -12.56
N ILE A 154 -13.23 14.39 -13.69
CA ILE A 154 -13.55 13.16 -14.42
C ILE A 154 -12.27 12.50 -14.98
N GLN A 155 -11.34 13.30 -15.50
CA GLN A 155 -10.02 12.80 -15.92
C GLN A 155 -9.25 12.14 -14.77
N ASN A 156 -9.26 12.77 -13.59
CA ASN A 156 -8.63 12.26 -12.39
C ASN A 156 -9.28 10.93 -11.96
N PHE A 157 -10.61 10.87 -11.93
CA PHE A 157 -11.31 9.64 -11.58
C PHE A 157 -11.08 8.51 -12.60
N ALA A 158 -11.06 8.81 -13.89
CA ALA A 158 -10.68 7.85 -14.93
C ALA A 158 -9.27 7.30 -14.69
N ASN A 159 -8.33 8.15 -14.26
CA ASN A 159 -6.99 7.71 -13.90
C ASN A 159 -6.98 6.81 -12.66
N CYS A 160 -7.81 7.11 -11.66
CA CYS A 160 -7.98 6.27 -10.47
C CYS A 160 -8.55 4.89 -10.83
N LEU A 161 -9.60 4.83 -11.65
CA LEU A 161 -10.20 3.57 -12.15
C LEU A 161 -9.16 2.71 -12.88
N ALA A 162 -8.39 3.32 -13.80
CA ALA A 162 -7.34 2.63 -14.54
C ALA A 162 -6.21 2.13 -13.61
N THR A 163 -5.79 2.96 -12.65
CA THR A 163 -4.72 2.61 -11.69
C THR A 163 -5.15 1.46 -10.77
N ALA A 164 -6.41 1.45 -10.34
CA ALA A 164 -6.99 0.39 -9.51
C ALA A 164 -7.37 -0.86 -10.32
N LYS A 165 -7.28 -0.81 -11.67
CA LYS A 165 -7.64 -1.90 -12.59
C LYS A 165 -9.09 -2.35 -12.45
N VAL A 166 -10.00 -1.39 -12.28
CA VAL A 166 -11.45 -1.65 -12.19
C VAL A 166 -11.94 -2.30 -13.47
N LEU A 167 -12.64 -3.43 -13.35
CA LEU A 167 -13.13 -4.18 -14.50
C LEU A 167 -14.47 -3.67 -15.04
N ASN A 168 -15.35 -3.22 -14.15
CA ASN A 168 -16.67 -2.65 -14.44
C ASN A 168 -17.25 -2.08 -13.14
N ILE A 169 -18.40 -1.42 -13.22
CA ILE A 169 -19.07 -0.79 -12.06
C ILE A 169 -19.40 -1.75 -10.90
N ASN A 170 -19.47 -3.06 -11.12
CA ASN A 170 -19.74 -4.05 -10.05
C ASN A 170 -18.47 -4.60 -9.38
N ASP A 171 -17.28 -4.19 -9.83
CA ASP A 171 -16.00 -4.55 -9.22
C ASP A 171 -15.72 -3.70 -7.97
N ASN A 172 -16.51 -3.94 -6.92
CA ASN A 172 -16.49 -3.15 -5.69
C ASN A 172 -15.08 -3.06 -5.06
N ASN A 173 -14.30 -4.15 -5.11
CA ASN A 173 -12.97 -4.17 -4.50
C ASN A 173 -12.03 -3.14 -5.11
N ASN A 174 -11.96 -3.08 -6.44
CA ASN A 174 -11.11 -2.12 -7.13
C ASN A 174 -11.77 -0.74 -7.24
N LEU A 175 -13.11 -0.69 -7.32
CA LEU A 175 -13.85 0.58 -7.33
C LEU A 175 -13.62 1.35 -6.02
N TYR A 176 -13.61 0.68 -4.87
CA TYR A 176 -13.36 1.35 -3.59
C TYR A 176 -11.91 1.87 -3.48
N LEU A 177 -10.95 1.15 -4.07
CA LEU A 177 -9.58 1.67 -4.23
C LEU A 177 -9.57 2.94 -5.09
N ALA A 178 -10.28 2.94 -6.22
CA ALA A 178 -10.36 4.09 -7.11
C ALA A 178 -11.01 5.30 -6.42
N LEU A 179 -12.12 5.10 -5.70
CA LEU A 179 -12.81 6.14 -4.94
C LEU A 179 -11.90 6.75 -3.86
N GLN A 180 -11.29 5.93 -3.03
CA GLN A 180 -10.37 6.44 -2.01
C GLN A 180 -9.11 7.05 -2.64
N GLY A 181 -8.70 6.57 -3.81
CA GLY A 181 -7.64 7.15 -4.62
C GLY A 181 -7.99 8.50 -5.23
N TYR A 182 -9.27 8.82 -5.43
CA TYR A 182 -9.71 10.17 -5.80
C TYR A 182 -9.44 11.14 -4.63
N ASN A 183 -9.80 10.72 -3.42
CA ASN A 183 -9.64 11.50 -2.19
C ASN A 183 -8.18 11.70 -1.74
N TYR A 184 -7.37 10.64 -1.77
CA TYR A 184 -5.96 10.69 -1.33
C TYR A 184 -4.94 10.86 -2.45
N GLY A 185 -5.37 10.76 -3.70
CA GLY A 185 -4.50 10.63 -4.86
C GLY A 185 -4.05 9.19 -5.14
N LYS A 186 -3.64 8.95 -6.39
CA LYS A 186 -3.29 7.61 -6.91
C LYS A 186 -2.21 6.85 -6.13
N ALA A 187 -1.35 7.54 -5.38
CA ALA A 187 -0.32 6.91 -4.57
C ALA A 187 -0.92 6.00 -3.48
N TYR A 188 -2.12 6.32 -2.98
CA TYR A 188 -2.85 5.45 -2.06
C TYR A 188 -3.23 4.13 -2.75
N ILE A 189 -3.68 4.16 -4.00
CA ILE A 189 -4.12 2.96 -4.74
C ILE A 189 -2.97 1.94 -4.80
N THR A 190 -1.79 2.38 -5.25
CA THR A 190 -0.60 1.52 -5.33
C THR A 190 -0.19 1.02 -3.94
N TRP A 191 -0.13 1.91 -2.94
CA TRP A 191 0.25 1.54 -1.58
C TRP A 191 -0.71 0.51 -0.97
N ALA A 192 -2.02 0.69 -1.13
CA ALA A 192 -3.02 -0.21 -0.59
C ALA A 192 -3.00 -1.56 -1.31
N TYR A 193 -2.85 -1.55 -2.64
CA TYR A 193 -2.73 -2.77 -3.43
C TYR A 193 -1.47 -3.57 -3.09
N ASP A 194 -0.30 -2.93 -3.01
CA ASP A 194 0.97 -3.62 -2.79
C ASP A 194 1.07 -4.24 -1.38
N LEU A 195 0.48 -3.59 -0.36
CA LEU A 195 0.56 -4.06 1.03
C LEU A 195 -0.62 -4.94 1.45
N PHE A 196 -1.81 -4.70 0.89
CA PHE A 196 -3.06 -5.35 1.35
C PHE A 196 -3.86 -6.02 0.22
N GLY A 197 -3.51 -5.78 -1.05
CA GLY A 197 -4.22 -6.30 -2.22
C GLY A 197 -5.59 -5.66 -2.49
N CYS A 198 -6.11 -4.83 -1.59
CA CYS A 198 -7.47 -4.28 -1.67
C CYS A 198 -7.66 -3.04 -0.77
N TYR A 199 -8.79 -2.36 -0.96
CA TYR A 199 -9.26 -1.31 -0.06
C TYR A 199 -9.79 -1.90 1.27
N SER A 200 -9.57 -1.18 2.37
CA SER A 200 -10.33 -1.36 3.61
C SER A 200 -10.42 -0.04 4.37
N LYS A 201 -11.49 0.16 5.17
CA LYS A 201 -11.58 1.34 6.05
C LYS A 201 -10.34 1.49 6.94
N ALA A 202 -9.80 0.36 7.41
CA ALA A 202 -8.61 0.32 8.25
C ALA A 202 -7.36 0.83 7.51
N ASN A 203 -7.09 0.39 6.27
CA ASN A 203 -5.91 0.86 5.55
C ASN A 203 -6.06 2.32 5.08
N ALA A 204 -7.28 2.79 4.77
CA ALA A 204 -7.56 4.21 4.49
C ALA A 204 -7.24 5.09 5.71
N LYS A 205 -7.63 4.64 6.92
CA LYS A 205 -7.31 5.33 8.18
C LYS A 205 -5.81 5.33 8.49
N VAL A 206 -5.14 4.19 8.31
CA VAL A 206 -3.67 4.10 8.49
C VAL A 206 -2.94 5.03 7.54
N TYR A 207 -3.36 5.10 6.27
CA TYR A 207 -2.76 6.00 5.29
C TYR A 207 -2.88 7.47 5.70
N SER A 208 -4.08 7.89 6.12
CA SER A 208 -4.32 9.25 6.63
C SER A 208 -3.46 9.59 7.84
N ASP A 209 -3.40 8.68 8.83
CA ASP A 209 -2.60 8.89 10.04
C ASP A 209 -1.10 9.01 9.74
N ASN A 210 -0.59 8.16 8.84
CA ASN A 210 0.79 8.24 8.37
C ASN A 210 1.08 9.56 7.66
N LYS A 211 0.20 10.02 6.77
CA LYS A 211 0.37 11.29 6.05
C LYS A 211 0.28 12.50 6.95
N LYS A 212 -0.64 12.51 7.93
CA LYS A 212 -0.68 13.55 8.98
C LYS A 212 0.62 13.64 9.77
N SER A 213 1.21 12.49 10.13
CA SER A 213 2.49 12.42 10.84
C SER A 213 3.66 12.90 9.96
N GLU A 214 3.76 12.41 8.73
CA GLU A 214 4.80 12.74 7.75
C GLU A 214 4.82 14.24 7.41
N LEU A 215 3.63 14.79 7.12
CA LEU A 215 3.46 16.18 6.69
C LEU A 215 3.27 17.16 7.86
N LYS A 216 3.12 16.65 9.10
CA LYS A 216 2.83 17.43 10.31
C LYS A 216 1.56 18.28 10.20
N ILE A 217 0.52 17.71 9.57
CA ILE A 217 -0.80 18.34 9.41
C ILE A 217 -1.87 17.63 10.24
N LYS A 218 -2.98 18.32 10.52
CA LYS A 218 -4.06 17.79 11.37
C LYS A 218 -5.04 16.89 10.63
N VAL A 219 -5.22 17.12 9.33
CA VAL A 219 -6.19 16.42 8.47
C VAL A 219 -5.49 16.07 7.17
N PHE A 220 -5.72 14.87 6.67
CA PHE A 220 -5.29 14.44 5.35
C PHE A 220 -6.42 13.60 4.77
N GLY A 221 -7.12 14.18 3.78
CA GLY A 221 -8.34 13.65 3.17
C GLY A 221 -9.36 13.10 4.16
N ASP A 222 -10.16 12.14 3.70
CA ASP A 222 -11.28 11.55 4.42
C ASP A 222 -11.14 10.00 4.44
N PRO A 223 -10.85 9.39 5.60
CA PRO A 223 -10.77 7.93 5.72
C PRO A 223 -12.07 7.19 5.45
N GLU A 224 -13.21 7.87 5.50
CA GLU A 224 -14.55 7.31 5.31
C GLU A 224 -15.13 7.67 3.94
N TYR A 225 -14.29 8.24 3.05
CA TYR A 225 -14.70 8.79 1.76
C TYR A 225 -15.53 7.84 0.90
N VAL A 226 -15.15 6.56 0.84
CA VAL A 226 -15.89 5.57 0.05
C VAL A 226 -17.34 5.43 0.54
N GLU A 227 -17.55 5.40 1.86
CA GLU A 227 -18.90 5.34 2.44
C GLU A 227 -19.67 6.63 2.21
N HIS A 228 -19.00 7.77 2.36
CA HIS A 228 -19.61 9.07 2.14
C HIS A 228 -20.03 9.31 0.69
N VAL A 229 -19.22 8.89 -0.29
CA VAL A 229 -19.61 8.94 -1.72
C VAL A 229 -20.76 7.99 -1.99
N LEU A 230 -20.63 6.72 -1.59
CA LEU A 230 -21.60 5.71 -1.99
C LEU A 230 -22.99 5.95 -1.41
N ARG A 231 -23.14 6.72 -0.32
CA ARG A 231 -24.47 7.13 0.18
C ARG A 231 -25.29 7.97 -0.82
N TYR A 232 -24.68 8.47 -1.89
CA TYR A 232 -25.38 9.18 -2.97
C TYR A 232 -25.50 8.34 -4.24
N TYR A 233 -24.90 7.14 -4.26
CA TYR A 233 -24.93 6.24 -5.41
C TYR A 233 -26.16 5.34 -5.36
N HIS A 234 -27.08 5.55 -6.31
CA HIS A 234 -28.29 4.75 -6.45
C HIS A 234 -28.23 3.85 -7.68
N PHE A 235 -28.30 2.53 -7.49
CA PHE A 235 -28.39 1.53 -8.56
C PHE A 235 -29.57 1.75 -9.53
N GLY A 236 -30.56 2.57 -9.17
CA GLY A 236 -31.80 2.79 -9.93
C GLY A 236 -31.72 3.83 -11.06
N ASN A 237 -30.78 4.79 -11.02
CA ASN A 237 -30.75 5.88 -12.01
C ASN A 237 -30.21 5.42 -13.37
N SER A 238 -29.31 4.44 -13.39
CA SER A 238 -28.77 3.86 -14.64
C SER A 238 -29.88 3.26 -15.50
N ASN A 239 -30.86 2.59 -14.88
CA ASN A 239 -32.01 2.03 -15.59
C ASN A 239 -32.93 3.11 -16.17
N ILE A 240 -33.12 4.25 -15.49
CA ILE A 240 -33.98 5.32 -16.00
C ILE A 240 -33.36 5.99 -17.23
N ILE A 241 -32.05 6.25 -17.20
CA ILE A 241 -31.33 6.85 -18.33
C ILE A 241 -31.26 5.88 -19.51
N GLU A 242 -31.04 4.59 -19.27
CA GLU A 242 -31.01 3.56 -20.32
C GLU A 242 -32.41 3.33 -20.93
N ILE A 243 -33.47 3.33 -20.12
CA ILE A 243 -34.87 3.30 -20.56
C ILE A 243 -35.21 4.56 -21.37
N ALA A 244 -34.78 5.75 -20.91
CA ALA A 244 -35.02 7.01 -21.60
C ALA A 244 -34.30 7.06 -22.97
N LYS A 245 -33.04 6.64 -23.02
CA LYS A 245 -32.26 6.52 -24.28
C LYS A 245 -32.87 5.50 -25.25
N LYS A 246 -33.45 4.41 -24.75
CA LYS A 246 -34.10 3.37 -25.58
C LYS A 246 -35.45 3.83 -26.16
N ASN A 247 -36.15 4.76 -25.51
CA ASN A 247 -37.44 5.28 -25.97
C ASN A 247 -37.33 6.43 -26.98
N TRP A 248 -36.11 6.88 -27.32
CA TRP A 248 -35.84 7.99 -28.25
C TRP A 248 -35.04 7.57 -29.51
N LYS A 249 -34.96 6.26 -29.78
CA LYS A 249 -34.53 5.69 -31.07
C LYS A 249 -35.72 5.09 -31.81
#